data_AF-A0A382EU51-F1
#
_entry.id   AF-A0A382EU51-F1
#
_cell.length_a   1.000
_cell.length_b   1.000
_cell.length_c   1.000
_cell.angle_alpha   90.00
_cell.angle_beta   90.00
_cell.angle_gamma   90.00
#
_symmetry.space_group_name_H-M   'P 1'
#
loop_
_entity.id
_entity.type
_entity.pdbx_description
1 polymer ?
#
loop_
_entity_poly.entity_id
_entity_poly.type
_entity_poly.pdbx_seq_one_letter_code
_entity_poly.pdbx_strand_id
1 'polypeptide(L)'
;MKITSIETFLMHAGPSDTGEWSARNWLFVKVHTDRGIYGVGEASGWPRVVETAIRDLTPIIIGEDPFHIERLWQKMFVAMMGHGMTGIVGAGAMTGIEMALWDIKGKALEVPVWNLLGGKMRDRVRIYAHAHNVNRARDLIDRGYTALKTGGIENILETVESLRNAVGPDIDIMVDLHGPPWLTTRDAISVGKRLEPFGILFYEDPVAPENVESLARVA
;
A
#
# COMPACT_ATOMS: atom_id res chain seq x y z
N MET A 1 30.32 1.27 1.98
CA MET A 1 29.39 1.46 3.12
C MET A 1 28.81 0.09 3.40
N LYS A 2 28.55 -0.27 4.65
CA LYS A 2 28.04 -1.59 5.02
C LYS A 2 26.85 -1.50 5.95
N ILE A 3 25.88 -2.38 5.77
CA ILE A 3 24.74 -2.55 6.68
C ILE A 3 25.24 -3.13 8.01
N THR A 4 24.85 -2.53 9.14
CA THR A 4 25.30 -2.94 10.48
C THR A 4 24.20 -3.55 11.32
N SER A 5 22.97 -3.08 11.18
CA SER A 5 21.81 -3.57 11.92
C SER A 5 20.51 -3.16 11.24
N ILE A 6 19.44 -3.88 11.58
CA ILE A 6 18.07 -3.55 11.18
C ILE A 6 17.21 -3.51 12.44
N GLU A 7 16.58 -2.37 12.67
CA GLU A 7 15.64 -2.14 13.77
C GLU A 7 14.22 -2.08 13.21
N THR A 8 13.25 -2.56 13.98
CA THR A 8 11.84 -2.59 13.60
C THR A 8 11.01 -1.88 14.67
N PHE A 9 10.01 -1.11 14.24
CA PHE A 9 9.11 -0.35 15.11
C PHE A 9 7.68 -0.74 14.80
N LEU A 10 7.15 -1.66 15.61
CA LEU A 10 5.74 -2.02 15.55
C LEU A 10 4.90 -0.94 16.26
N MET A 11 4.15 -0.17 15.48
CA MET A 11 3.33 0.92 15.97
C MET A 11 1.85 0.57 15.89
N HIS A 12 1.15 0.82 16.98
CA HIS A 12 -0.31 0.74 17.02
C HIS A 12 -0.91 2.06 16.60
N ALA A 13 -1.57 2.11 15.43
CA ALA A 13 -2.18 3.32 14.88
C ALA A 13 -3.72 3.33 15.01
N GLY A 14 -4.29 2.40 15.79
CA GLY A 14 -5.71 2.35 16.11
C GLY A 14 -6.06 3.04 17.44
N PRO A 15 -7.33 3.41 17.65
CA PRO A 15 -7.83 3.77 18.98
C PRO A 15 -7.58 2.62 19.96
N SER A 16 -7.14 2.91 21.18
CA SER A 16 -6.82 1.92 22.22
C SER A 16 -8.00 1.05 22.65
N ASP A 17 -9.22 1.44 22.28
CA ASP A 17 -10.47 1.00 22.90
C ASP A 17 -11.22 -0.01 22.02
N THR A 18 -10.75 -0.23 20.79
CA THR A 18 -11.34 -1.20 19.86
C THR A 18 -10.56 -2.50 20.01
N GLY A 19 -11.18 -3.51 20.63
CA GLY A 19 -10.60 -4.82 20.91
C GLY A 19 -9.76 -5.39 19.76
N GLU A 20 -8.71 -6.12 20.16
CA GLU A 20 -7.63 -6.66 19.33
C GLU A 20 -8.12 -7.26 17.99
N TRP A 21 -7.35 -6.99 16.94
CA TRP A 21 -7.59 -7.15 15.48
C TRP A 21 -8.11 -5.92 14.73
N SER A 22 -8.83 -5.00 15.39
CA SER A 22 -9.40 -3.80 14.72
C SER A 22 -8.39 -2.65 14.50
N ALA A 23 -7.23 -2.70 15.15
CA ALA A 23 -6.24 -1.64 15.05
C ALA A 23 -5.26 -1.84 13.88
N ARG A 24 -5.15 -0.81 13.04
CA ARG A 24 -4.12 -0.74 12.00
C ARG A 24 -2.76 -0.70 12.70
N ASN A 25 -1.97 -1.76 12.53
CA ASN A 25 -0.58 -1.79 13.00
C ASN A 25 0.33 -1.42 11.83
N TRP A 26 1.29 -0.53 12.07
CA TRP A 26 2.33 -0.18 11.13
C TRP A 26 3.64 -0.81 11.58
N LEU A 27 4.45 -1.27 10.63
CA LEU A 27 5.79 -1.77 10.90
C LEU A 27 6.81 -0.93 10.16
N PHE A 28 7.45 0.00 10.85
CA PHE A 28 8.58 0.73 10.27
C PHE A 28 9.86 -0.08 10.41
N VAL A 29 10.71 0.01 9.39
CA VAL A 29 11.99 -0.67 9.31
C VAL A 29 13.08 0.39 9.20
N LYS A 30 14.13 0.27 10.03
CA LYS A 30 15.27 1.17 10.00
C LYS A 30 16.55 0.39 9.79
N VAL A 31 17.21 0.64 8.67
CA VAL A 31 18.47 -0.03 8.31
C VAL A 31 19.63 0.92 8.61
N HIS A 32 20.57 0.48 9.44
CA HIS A 32 21.74 1.26 9.85
C HIS A 32 22.98 0.87 9.06
N THR A 33 23.90 1.82 8.89
CA THR A 33 25.18 1.60 8.21
C THR A 33 26.39 1.99 9.06
N ASP A 34 27.56 1.47 8.68
CA ASP A 34 28.87 1.75 9.28
C ASP A 34 29.34 3.20 9.11
N ARG A 35 28.63 4.01 8.31
CA ARG A 35 28.92 5.44 8.09
C ARG A 35 27.95 6.37 8.83
N GLY A 36 27.10 5.83 9.71
CA GLY A 36 26.11 6.62 10.46
C GLY A 36 24.89 7.06 9.64
N ILE A 37 24.84 6.75 8.34
CA ILE A 37 23.64 6.92 7.51
C ILE A 37 22.68 5.78 7.82
N TYR A 38 21.40 6.08 7.93
CA TYR A 38 20.34 5.09 8.04
C TYR A 38 19.22 5.39 7.06
N GLY A 39 18.48 4.35 6.69
CA GLY A 39 17.27 4.46 5.88
C GLY A 39 16.04 4.00 6.63
N VAL A 40 14.89 4.50 6.22
CA VAL A 40 13.58 4.16 6.76
C VAL A 40 12.72 3.57 5.65
N GLY A 41 12.07 2.46 5.96
CA GLY A 41 11.05 1.84 5.12
C GLY A 41 9.83 1.47 5.96
N GLU A 42 8.80 0.98 5.29
CA GLU A 42 7.56 0.52 5.91
C GLU A 42 7.21 -0.84 5.33
N ALA A 43 6.84 -1.77 6.22
CA ALA A 43 6.35 -3.08 5.85
C ALA A 43 4.86 -3.20 6.18
N SER A 44 4.11 -3.85 5.30
CA SER A 44 2.65 -3.97 5.38
C SER A 44 2.16 -5.42 5.48
N GLY A 45 0.87 -5.60 5.74
CA GLY A 45 0.22 -6.91 5.79
C GLY A 45 0.00 -7.41 7.20
N TRP A 46 0.77 -8.41 7.64
CA TRP A 46 0.69 -9.00 8.99
C TRP A 46 1.90 -8.55 9.82
N PRO A 47 1.94 -7.29 10.29
CA PRO A 47 3.18 -6.64 10.73
C PRO A 47 3.91 -7.38 11.86
N ARG A 48 3.21 -8.06 12.77
CA ARG A 48 3.86 -8.89 13.80
C ARG A 48 4.59 -10.10 13.22
N VAL A 49 4.02 -10.74 12.20
CA VAL A 49 4.63 -11.89 11.52
C VAL A 49 5.72 -11.42 10.56
N VAL A 50 5.49 -10.30 9.88
CA VAL A 50 6.47 -9.66 9.01
C VAL A 50 7.70 -9.20 9.80
N GLU A 51 7.53 -8.70 11.03
CA GLU A 51 8.66 -8.36 11.92
C GLU A 51 9.57 -9.57 12.16
N THR A 52 8.99 -10.75 12.43
CA THR A 52 9.75 -11.99 12.57
C THR A 52 10.49 -12.35 11.28
N ALA A 53 9.82 -12.25 10.12
CA ALA A 53 10.47 -12.50 8.83
C ALA A 53 11.63 -11.54 8.54
N ILE A 54 11.52 -10.25 8.94
CA ILE A 54 12.63 -9.29 8.84
C ILE A 54 13.81 -9.73 9.70
N ARG A 55 13.56 -10.26 10.91
CA ARG A 55 14.63 -10.80 11.78
C ARG A 55 15.35 -11.97 11.12
N ASP A 56 14.62 -12.85 10.44
CA ASP A 56 15.22 -13.99 9.72
C ASP A 56 16.02 -13.56 8.48
N LEU A 57 15.58 -12.52 7.77
CA LEU A 57 16.31 -11.96 6.62
C LEU A 57 17.52 -11.11 7.03
N THR A 58 17.54 -10.55 8.24
CA THR A 58 18.57 -9.61 8.70
C THR A 58 20.00 -10.19 8.58
N PRO A 59 20.32 -11.40 9.12
CA PRO A 59 21.67 -11.97 9.04
C PRO A 59 22.20 -12.14 7.62
N ILE A 60 21.31 -12.23 6.64
CA ILE A 60 21.64 -12.46 5.23
C ILE A 60 22.25 -11.20 4.60
N ILE A 61 21.87 -10.02 5.08
CA ILE A 61 22.26 -8.73 4.49
C ILE A 61 23.17 -7.88 5.38
N ILE A 62 23.42 -8.27 6.63
CA ILE A 62 24.46 -7.63 7.46
C ILE A 62 25.83 -7.70 6.75
N GLY A 63 26.57 -6.58 6.78
CA GLY A 63 27.90 -6.46 6.19
C GLY A 63 27.91 -6.18 4.68
N GLU A 64 26.77 -6.26 4.01
CA GLU A 64 26.64 -5.97 2.59
C GLU A 64 26.57 -4.47 2.31
N ASP A 65 26.89 -4.08 1.07
CA ASP A 65 26.78 -2.69 0.62
C ASP A 65 25.33 -2.34 0.25
N PRO A 66 24.68 -1.37 0.95
CA PRO A 66 23.29 -1.00 0.70
C PRO A 66 23.07 -0.39 -0.70
N PHE A 67 24.12 -0.02 -1.44
CA PHE A 67 23.98 0.51 -2.80
C PHE A 67 23.60 -0.59 -3.80
N HIS A 68 23.87 -1.86 -3.50
CA HIS A 68 23.56 -3.00 -4.37
C HIS A 68 22.13 -3.51 -4.15
N ILE A 69 21.14 -2.61 -4.20
CA ILE A 69 19.72 -2.88 -3.88
C ILE A 69 19.19 -4.12 -4.61
N GLU A 70 19.33 -4.21 -5.93
CA GLU A 70 18.88 -5.36 -6.72
C GLU A 70 19.52 -6.68 -6.28
N ARG A 71 20.83 -6.67 -6.00
CA ARG A 71 21.54 -7.86 -5.50
C ARG A 71 21.01 -8.27 -4.13
N LEU A 72 20.73 -7.32 -3.24
CA LEU A 72 20.19 -7.59 -1.91
C LEU A 72 18.75 -8.09 -1.97
N TRP A 73 17.94 -7.53 -2.86
CA TRP A 73 16.59 -8.01 -3.13
C TRP A 73 16.63 -9.47 -3.59
N GLN A 74 17.47 -9.80 -4.58
CA GLN A 74 17.63 -11.17 -5.06
C GLN A 74 18.18 -12.10 -3.98
N LYS A 75 19.12 -11.64 -3.15
CA LYS A 75 19.66 -12.41 -2.02
C LYS A 75 18.58 -12.77 -1.00
N MET A 76 17.72 -11.81 -0.63
CA MET A 76 16.58 -12.05 0.26
C MET A 76 15.55 -12.98 -0.39
N PHE A 77 15.25 -12.79 -1.67
CA PHE A 77 14.31 -13.63 -2.41
C PHE A 77 14.77 -15.09 -2.45
N VAL A 78 16.02 -15.33 -2.84
CA VAL A 78 16.60 -16.68 -2.92
C VAL A 78 16.74 -17.32 -1.55
N ALA A 79 16.97 -16.54 -0.49
CA ALA A 79 17.00 -17.08 0.86
C ALA A 79 15.66 -17.69 1.30
N MET A 80 14.55 -17.26 0.71
CA MET A 80 13.22 -17.81 0.95
C MET A 80 12.87 -18.99 0.01
N MET A 81 13.78 -19.37 -0.90
CA MET A 81 13.61 -20.48 -1.83
C MET A 81 13.24 -21.77 -1.09
N GLY A 82 12.12 -22.39 -1.45
CA GLY A 82 11.56 -23.57 -0.80
C GLY A 82 10.19 -23.35 -0.16
N HIS A 83 9.79 -22.09 0.05
CA HIS A 83 8.52 -21.72 0.70
C HIS A 83 7.40 -21.31 -0.28
N GLY A 84 7.66 -21.40 -1.59
CA GLY A 84 6.72 -21.00 -2.65
C GLY A 84 6.78 -19.51 -2.97
N MET A 85 5.64 -18.92 -3.34
CA MET A 85 5.53 -17.47 -3.55
C MET A 85 5.80 -16.73 -2.23
N THR A 86 6.42 -15.55 -2.30
CA THR A 86 6.75 -14.74 -1.11
C THR A 86 5.53 -14.41 -0.24
N GLY A 87 4.35 -14.30 -0.86
CA GLY A 87 3.10 -13.99 -0.18
C GLY A 87 3.17 -12.66 0.58
N ILE A 88 2.20 -12.43 1.47
CA ILE A 88 2.13 -11.17 2.23
C ILE A 88 3.32 -11.00 3.19
N VAL A 89 3.79 -12.10 3.79
CA VAL A 89 4.86 -12.06 4.80
C VAL A 89 6.22 -11.80 4.17
N GLY A 90 6.61 -12.61 3.19
CA GLY A 90 7.92 -12.48 2.54
C GLY A 90 8.02 -11.19 1.74
N ALA A 91 6.98 -10.83 0.97
CA ALA A 91 6.97 -9.59 0.20
C ALA A 91 6.98 -8.36 1.12
N GLY A 92 6.19 -8.37 2.21
CA GLY A 92 6.17 -7.29 3.20
C GLY A 92 7.54 -7.07 3.86
N ALA A 93 8.23 -8.15 4.24
CA ALA A 93 9.55 -8.07 4.85
C ALA A 93 10.60 -7.50 3.88
N MET A 94 10.63 -8.00 2.64
CA MET A 94 11.58 -7.54 1.62
C MET A 94 11.36 -6.08 1.25
N THR A 95 10.10 -5.66 1.05
CA THR A 95 9.76 -4.29 0.64
C THR A 95 10.08 -3.27 1.72
N GLY A 96 9.81 -3.58 3.00
CA GLY A 96 10.18 -2.70 4.11
C GLY A 96 11.70 -2.49 4.21
N ILE A 97 12.50 -3.53 4.00
CA ILE A 97 13.96 -3.41 3.94
C ILE A 97 14.40 -2.62 2.70
N GLU A 98 13.86 -2.95 1.53
CA GLU A 98 14.25 -2.36 0.24
C GLU A 98 13.97 -0.85 0.18
N MET A 99 12.82 -0.41 0.70
CA MET A 99 12.51 1.01 0.85
C MET A 99 13.57 1.75 1.69
N ALA A 100 14.02 1.14 2.79
CA ALA A 100 15.09 1.70 3.61
C ALA A 100 16.43 1.75 2.85
N LEU A 101 16.73 0.78 1.98
CA LEU A 101 17.94 0.82 1.16
C LEU A 101 17.90 1.95 0.14
N TRP A 102 16.74 2.24 -0.47
CA TRP A 102 16.57 3.42 -1.33
C TRP A 102 16.74 4.73 -0.56
N ASP A 103 16.19 4.82 0.64
CA ASP A 103 16.36 5.99 1.50
C ASP A 103 17.84 6.20 1.88
N ILE A 104 18.58 5.13 2.21
CA ILE A 104 20.04 5.19 2.40
C ILE A 104 20.72 5.75 1.16
N LYS A 105 20.41 5.22 -0.03
CA LYS A 105 21.06 5.64 -1.27
C LYS A 105 20.76 7.11 -1.59
N GLY A 106 19.53 7.55 -1.40
CA GLY A 106 19.13 8.95 -1.55
C GLY A 106 19.89 9.87 -0.60
N LYS A 107 19.91 9.54 0.70
CA LYS A 107 20.65 10.29 1.73
C LYS A 107 22.15 10.33 1.47
N ALA A 108 22.75 9.21 1.09
CA ALA A 108 24.19 9.10 0.85
C ALA A 108 24.65 9.86 -0.40
N LEU A 109 23.76 10.04 -1.38
CA LEU A 109 24.02 10.80 -2.61
C LEU A 109 23.45 12.22 -2.57
N GLU A 110 22.80 12.61 -1.47
CA GLU A 110 22.16 13.90 -1.27
C GLU A 110 21.14 14.27 -2.37
N VAL A 111 20.40 13.26 -2.85
CA VAL A 111 19.36 13.42 -3.86
C VAL A 111 18.07 12.71 -3.44
N PRO A 112 16.90 13.23 -3.83
CA PRO A 112 15.65 12.54 -3.55
C PRO A 112 15.54 11.23 -4.34
N VAL A 113 14.88 10.22 -3.75
CA VAL A 113 14.74 8.88 -4.34
C VAL A 113 14.15 8.92 -5.75
N TRP A 114 13.14 9.76 -6.01
CA TRP A 114 12.55 9.89 -7.34
C TRP A 114 13.58 10.27 -8.42
N ASN A 115 14.65 10.97 -8.07
CA ASN A 115 15.69 11.35 -9.03
C ASN A 115 16.58 10.17 -9.40
N LEU A 116 16.78 9.25 -8.45
CA LEU A 116 17.45 7.97 -8.69
C LEU A 116 16.60 7.03 -9.57
N LEU A 117 15.28 7.19 -9.56
CA LEU A 117 14.31 6.41 -10.34
C LEU A 117 14.02 6.99 -11.73
N GLY A 118 14.89 7.87 -12.25
CA GLY A 118 14.79 8.39 -13.62
C GLY A 118 14.44 9.88 -13.73
N GLY A 119 14.36 10.61 -12.62
CA GLY A 119 14.25 12.06 -12.64
C GLY A 119 12.81 12.61 -12.58
N LYS A 120 12.70 13.93 -12.64
CA LYS A 120 11.43 14.65 -12.45
C LYS A 120 10.58 14.61 -13.72
N MET A 121 9.44 13.92 -13.66
CA MET A 121 8.49 13.82 -14.78
C MET A 121 7.28 14.76 -14.67
N ARG A 122 7.07 15.37 -13.49
CA ARG A 122 5.94 16.27 -13.20
C ARG A 122 6.24 17.16 -12.00
N ASP A 123 5.62 18.34 -11.95
CA ASP A 123 5.75 19.28 -10.82
C ASP A 123 4.83 18.94 -9.64
N ARG A 124 3.70 18.29 -9.92
CA ARG A 124 2.67 17.95 -8.94
C ARG A 124 2.07 16.57 -9.24
N VAL A 125 1.70 15.86 -8.18
CA VAL A 125 0.99 14.57 -8.24
C VAL A 125 -0.43 14.81 -7.75
N ARG A 126 -1.43 14.45 -8.56
CA ARG A 126 -2.83 14.49 -8.14
C ARG A 126 -3.06 13.38 -7.11
N ILE A 127 -3.63 13.72 -5.96
CA ILE A 127 -3.96 12.77 -4.90
C ILE A 127 -5.48 12.68 -4.73
N TYR A 128 -5.95 11.54 -4.22
CA TYR A 128 -7.34 11.34 -3.81
C TYR A 128 -7.40 10.99 -2.32
N ALA A 129 -8.59 11.06 -1.73
CA ALA A 129 -8.82 10.72 -0.33
C ALA A 129 -10.09 9.91 -0.14
N HIS A 130 -10.20 9.24 1.00
CA HIS A 130 -11.37 8.44 1.34
C HIS A 130 -12.50 9.30 1.90
N ALA A 131 -13.70 9.12 1.34
CA ALA A 131 -14.93 9.76 1.81
C ALA A 131 -16.10 8.77 1.74
N HIS A 132 -16.67 8.44 2.90
CA HIS A 132 -17.82 7.53 3.02
C HIS A 132 -19.15 8.26 3.31
N ASN A 133 -19.12 9.59 3.38
CA ASN A 133 -20.31 10.42 3.58
C ASN A 133 -20.09 11.83 3.00
N VAL A 134 -21.20 12.53 2.78
CA VAL A 134 -21.23 13.86 2.15
C VAL A 134 -20.43 14.91 2.92
N ASN A 135 -20.47 14.89 4.25
CA ASN A 135 -19.76 15.89 5.06
C ASN A 135 -18.25 15.79 4.86
N ARG A 136 -17.71 14.57 4.89
CA ARG A 136 -16.28 14.34 4.62
C ARG A 136 -15.92 14.67 3.17
N ALA A 137 -16.79 14.35 2.22
CA ALA A 137 -16.55 14.68 0.82
C ALA A 137 -16.41 16.20 0.59
N ARG A 138 -17.30 17.00 1.19
CA ARG A 138 -17.24 18.47 1.12
C ARG A 138 -15.97 19.02 1.77
N ASP A 139 -15.63 18.56 2.97
CA ASP A 139 -14.38 18.94 3.64
C ASP A 139 -13.14 18.66 2.77
N LEU A 140 -13.10 17.51 2.09
CA LEU A 140 -11.99 17.19 1.19
C LEU A 140 -11.98 18.09 -0.06
N ILE A 141 -13.14 18.40 -0.63
CA ILE A 141 -13.23 19.32 -1.77
C ILE A 141 -12.76 20.73 -1.38
N ASP A 142 -13.15 21.22 -0.21
CA ASP A 142 -12.70 22.51 0.33
C ASP A 142 -11.17 22.54 0.53
N ARG A 143 -10.55 21.38 0.79
CA ARG A 143 -9.10 21.20 0.86
C ARG A 143 -8.42 21.04 -0.51
N GLY A 144 -9.18 21.11 -1.61
CA GLY A 144 -8.69 21.06 -2.98
C GLY A 144 -8.62 19.66 -3.59
N TYR A 145 -9.21 18.64 -2.95
CA TYR A 145 -9.29 17.31 -3.57
C TYR A 145 -10.29 17.31 -4.71
N THR A 146 -9.87 16.75 -5.84
CA THR A 146 -10.69 16.62 -7.05
C THR A 146 -11.11 15.17 -7.33
N ALA A 147 -10.78 14.27 -6.43
CA ALA A 147 -11.02 12.83 -6.56
C ALA A 147 -11.22 12.20 -5.18
N LEU A 148 -12.24 11.35 -5.05
CA LEU A 148 -12.67 10.72 -3.81
C LEU A 148 -12.83 9.22 -3.99
N LYS A 149 -12.40 8.43 -3.01
CA LYS A 149 -12.66 6.98 -2.98
C LYS A 149 -13.65 6.65 -1.86
N THR A 150 -14.67 5.88 -2.18
CA THR A 150 -15.53 5.21 -1.20
C THR A 150 -15.44 3.70 -1.41
N GLY A 151 -16.09 2.92 -0.56
CA GLY A 151 -16.00 1.48 -0.64
C GLY A 151 -16.80 0.77 0.43
N GLY A 152 -16.68 -0.55 0.43
CA GLY A 152 -17.55 -1.45 1.17
C GLY A 152 -18.69 -1.95 0.29
N ILE A 153 -19.23 -3.12 0.65
CA ILE A 153 -20.29 -3.78 -0.12
C ILE A 153 -21.67 -3.29 0.34
N GLU A 154 -21.81 -3.02 1.63
CA GLU A 154 -23.06 -2.55 2.22
C GLU A 154 -23.39 -1.13 1.75
N ASN A 155 -24.60 -0.94 1.24
CA ASN A 155 -25.15 0.36 0.82
C ASN A 155 -24.26 1.15 -0.16
N ILE A 156 -23.43 0.47 -0.95
CA ILE A 156 -22.47 1.13 -1.83
C ILE A 156 -23.14 2.05 -2.85
N LEU A 157 -24.28 1.64 -3.41
CA LEU A 157 -25.01 2.43 -4.40
C LEU A 157 -25.60 3.69 -3.80
N GLU A 158 -26.24 3.58 -2.63
CA GLU A 158 -26.78 4.74 -1.90
C GLU A 158 -25.67 5.72 -1.51
N THR A 159 -24.52 5.18 -1.08
CA THR A 159 -23.34 5.99 -0.74
C THR A 159 -22.82 6.74 -1.97
N VAL A 160 -22.62 6.03 -3.08
CA VAL A 160 -22.11 6.65 -4.32
C VAL A 160 -23.09 7.65 -4.89
N GLU A 161 -24.39 7.34 -4.89
CA GLU A 161 -25.46 8.26 -5.31
C GLU A 161 -25.44 9.55 -4.47
N SER A 162 -25.42 9.39 -3.14
CA SER A 162 -25.37 10.53 -2.21
C SER A 162 -24.13 11.39 -2.41
N LEU A 163 -22.97 10.77 -2.61
CA LEU A 163 -21.72 11.47 -2.90
C LEU A 163 -21.82 12.21 -4.23
N ARG A 164 -22.20 11.53 -5.31
CA ARG A 164 -22.31 12.12 -6.66
C ARG A 164 -23.27 13.31 -6.67
N ASN A 165 -24.42 13.19 -6.03
CA ASN A 165 -25.38 14.28 -5.90
C ASN A 165 -24.82 15.49 -5.13
N ALA A 166 -23.94 15.25 -4.15
CA ALA A 166 -23.36 16.31 -3.34
C ALA A 166 -22.15 17.01 -3.99
N VAL A 167 -21.34 16.28 -4.75
CA VAL A 167 -20.06 16.77 -5.29
C VAL A 167 -20.11 17.15 -6.77
N GLY A 168 -21.21 16.84 -7.44
CA GLY A 168 -21.40 17.13 -8.86
C GLY A 168 -20.63 16.19 -9.78
N PRO A 169 -20.69 16.39 -11.11
CA PRO A 169 -20.09 15.47 -12.10
C PRO A 169 -18.57 15.62 -12.26
N ASP A 170 -18.00 16.78 -11.91
CA ASP A 170 -16.59 17.10 -12.19
C ASP A 170 -15.59 16.48 -11.20
N ILE A 171 -16.07 16.01 -10.04
CA ILE A 171 -15.25 15.34 -9.04
C ILE A 171 -15.21 13.85 -9.36
N ASP A 172 -14.01 13.28 -9.49
CA ASP A 172 -13.87 11.85 -9.72
C ASP A 172 -14.31 11.06 -8.47
N ILE A 173 -15.09 10.01 -8.67
CA ILE A 173 -15.48 9.07 -7.61
C ILE A 173 -14.97 7.69 -7.98
N MET A 174 -14.35 7.02 -7.01
CA MET A 174 -13.87 5.66 -7.15
C MET A 174 -14.53 4.77 -6.11
N VAL A 175 -14.71 3.49 -6.45
CA VAL A 175 -15.36 2.50 -5.60
C VAL A 175 -14.43 1.33 -5.38
N ASP A 176 -14.22 0.96 -4.12
CA ASP A 176 -13.36 -0.14 -3.68
C ASP A 176 -14.19 -1.20 -2.92
N LEU A 177 -14.29 -2.42 -3.46
CA LEU A 177 -14.99 -3.52 -2.78
C LEU A 177 -14.12 -4.30 -1.79
N HIS A 178 -12.81 -4.06 -1.74
CA HIS A 178 -11.84 -4.70 -0.85
C HIS A 178 -11.64 -6.21 -1.09
N GLY A 179 -11.78 -6.67 -2.34
CA GLY A 179 -11.44 -8.03 -2.76
C GLY A 179 -12.14 -9.15 -1.97
N PRO A 180 -13.46 -9.06 -1.71
CA PRO A 180 -14.15 -9.95 -0.79
C PRO A 180 -14.14 -11.40 -1.31
N PRO A 181 -13.60 -12.38 -0.56
CA PRO A 181 -13.50 -13.77 -1.03
C PRO A 181 -14.86 -14.48 -1.15
N TRP A 182 -15.91 -13.92 -0.54
CA TRP A 182 -17.28 -14.45 -0.61
C TRP A 182 -18.13 -13.85 -1.72
N LEU A 183 -17.70 -12.77 -2.37
CA LEU A 183 -18.47 -12.13 -3.45
C LEU A 183 -18.22 -12.86 -4.77
N THR A 184 -19.29 -13.29 -5.45
CA THR A 184 -19.13 -13.99 -6.72
C THR A 184 -18.79 -13.01 -7.85
N THR A 185 -18.13 -13.50 -8.91
CA THR A 185 -17.88 -12.71 -10.14
C THR A 185 -19.17 -12.09 -10.68
N ARG A 186 -20.30 -12.81 -10.60
CA ARG A 186 -21.60 -12.34 -11.08
C ARG A 186 -22.11 -11.17 -10.25
N ASP A 187 -21.96 -11.23 -8.93
CA ASP A 187 -22.38 -10.15 -8.04
C ASP A 187 -21.52 -8.91 -8.25
N ALA A 188 -20.21 -9.09 -8.40
CA ALA A 188 -19.28 -8.02 -8.74
C ALA A 188 -19.65 -7.30 -10.05
N ILE A 189 -19.99 -8.06 -11.11
CA ILE A 189 -20.49 -7.51 -12.38
C ILE A 189 -21.82 -6.78 -12.17
N SER A 190 -22.73 -7.35 -11.38
CA SER A 190 -24.04 -6.74 -11.12
C SER A 190 -23.91 -5.40 -10.40
N VAL A 191 -23.02 -5.30 -9.41
CA VAL A 191 -22.71 -4.05 -8.71
C VAL A 191 -22.07 -3.05 -9.66
N GLY A 192 -21.06 -3.46 -10.45
CA GLY A 192 -20.41 -2.59 -11.44
C GLY A 192 -21.39 -1.96 -12.42
N LYS A 193 -22.30 -2.75 -13.01
CA LYS A 193 -23.35 -2.25 -13.92
C LYS A 193 -24.28 -1.23 -13.27
N ARG A 194 -24.58 -1.40 -11.98
CA ARG A 194 -25.42 -0.47 -11.23
C ARG A 194 -24.67 0.81 -10.85
N LEU A 195 -23.33 0.78 -10.88
CA LEU A 195 -22.48 1.95 -10.65
C LEU A 195 -22.21 2.77 -11.91
N GLU A 196 -22.35 2.18 -13.11
CA GLU A 196 -22.14 2.86 -14.41
C GLU A 196 -22.83 4.23 -14.52
N PRO A 197 -24.10 4.43 -14.09
CA PRO A 197 -24.78 5.73 -14.21
C PRO A 197 -24.11 6.86 -13.42
N PHE A 198 -23.30 6.55 -12.40
CA PHE A 198 -22.63 7.56 -11.56
C PHE A 198 -21.29 8.04 -12.13
N GLY A 199 -20.82 7.46 -13.25
CA GLY A 199 -19.57 7.84 -13.90
C GLY A 199 -18.38 7.72 -12.94
N ILE A 200 -18.17 6.54 -12.36
CA ILE A 200 -17.01 6.28 -11.49
C ILE A 200 -15.72 6.19 -12.32
N LEU A 201 -14.60 6.67 -11.77
CA LEU A 201 -13.30 6.69 -12.44
C LEU A 201 -12.66 5.29 -12.49
N PHE A 202 -12.76 4.51 -11.40
CA PHE A 202 -12.36 3.11 -11.38
C PHE A 202 -13.19 2.30 -10.37
N TYR A 203 -13.17 0.98 -10.57
CA TYR A 203 -13.77 -0.03 -9.71
C TYR A 203 -12.67 -0.97 -9.19
N GLU A 204 -12.27 -0.77 -7.93
CA GLU A 204 -11.12 -1.40 -7.27
C GLU A 204 -11.52 -2.68 -6.54
N ASP A 205 -10.64 -3.67 -6.65
CA ASP A 205 -10.73 -5.01 -6.06
C ASP A 205 -12.15 -5.60 -6.02
N PRO A 206 -12.83 -5.72 -7.17
CA PRO A 206 -14.22 -6.18 -7.22
C PRO A 206 -14.38 -7.67 -6.90
N VAL A 207 -13.29 -8.44 -6.92
CA VAL A 207 -13.21 -9.87 -6.64
C VAL A 207 -11.93 -10.17 -5.86
N ALA A 208 -11.82 -11.37 -5.29
CA ALA A 208 -10.62 -11.82 -4.59
C ALA A 208 -9.34 -11.67 -5.44
N PRO A 209 -8.23 -11.17 -4.86
CA PRO A 209 -7.02 -10.81 -5.61
C PRO A 209 -6.32 -12.01 -6.26
N GLU A 210 -6.55 -13.23 -5.78
CA GLU A 210 -5.98 -14.45 -6.36
C GLU A 210 -6.70 -14.88 -7.65
N ASN A 211 -7.91 -14.36 -7.91
CA ASN A 211 -8.77 -14.81 -9.01
C ASN A 211 -8.67 -13.88 -10.24
N VAL A 212 -7.52 -13.93 -10.91
CA VAL A 212 -7.21 -13.12 -12.09
C VAL A 212 -8.23 -13.34 -13.22
N GLU A 213 -8.73 -14.57 -13.39
CA GLU A 213 -9.76 -14.88 -14.39
C GLU A 213 -11.10 -14.18 -14.08
N SER A 214 -11.50 -14.13 -12.80
CA SER A 214 -12.69 -13.39 -12.40
C SER A 214 -12.53 -11.90 -12.60
N LEU A 215 -11.35 -11.35 -12.31
CA LEU A 215 -11.07 -9.93 -12.56
C LEU A 215 -11.21 -9.61 -14.05
N ALA A 216 -10.65 -10.46 -14.93
CA ALA A 216 -10.78 -10.31 -16.38
C ALA A 216 -12.23 -10.40 -16.89
N ARG A 217 -13.11 -11.12 -16.19
CA ARG A 217 -14.53 -11.21 -16.53
C ARG A 217 -15.37 -10.02 -16.03
N VAL A 218 -14.88 -9.30 -15.03
CA VAL A 218 -15.52 -8.08 -14.51
C VAL A 218 -15.19 -6.87 -15.37
N ALA A 219 -13.98 -6.84 -15.95
CA ALA A 219 -13.46 -5.76 -16.77
C ALA A 219 -14.25 -5.50 -18.07
#